data_AF-A0A6J4VQF5-F1
#
_entry.id   AF-A0A6J4VQF5-F1
#
_cell.length_a   1.000
_cell.length_b   1.000
_cell.length_c   1.000
_cell.angle_alpha   90.00
_cell.angle_beta   90.00
_cell.angle_gamma   90.00
#
_symmetry.space_group_name_H-M   'P 1'
#
loop_
_entity.id
_entity.type
_entity.pdbx_description
1 polymer ?
#
loop_
_entity_poly.entity_id
_entity_poly.type
_entity_poly.pdbx_seq_one_letter_code
_entity_poly.pdbx_strand_id
1 'polypeptide(L)'
;MGRGAMAEGAWALTEGERRTLGTALDALLPPGGSFPLPSATDLIDGFILRRVPLAGAGPVPYPGFDADGLRATLAELAQDADPVAGLERLERERPATFAGLWRLAVYGYYSRAETIAAIARDHAPAYHGAPLPLGYAHAIAPWDPDDPLQRPSVPRGSYQPTETIRRIDLRALPREEVGE
;
A
#
# COMPACT_ATOMS: atom_id res chain seq x y z
N MET A 1 22.28 -21.22 7.05
CA MET A 1 21.20 -20.22 6.89
C MET A 1 21.60 -19.28 5.77
N GLY A 2 21.10 -19.56 4.56
CA GLY A 2 21.37 -18.72 3.40
C GLY A 2 20.65 -17.39 3.53
N ARG A 3 21.40 -16.29 3.56
CA ARG A 3 20.85 -14.98 3.20
C ARG A 3 20.49 -15.08 1.73
N GLY A 4 19.20 -15.17 1.44
CA GLY A 4 18.70 -14.95 0.09
C GLY A 4 19.14 -13.55 -0.32
N ALA A 5 20.16 -13.47 -1.18
CA ALA A 5 20.45 -12.27 -1.91
C ALA A 5 19.23 -12.00 -2.79
N MET A 6 18.33 -11.15 -2.31
CA MET A 6 17.40 -10.44 -3.17
C MET A 6 18.28 -9.67 -4.13
N ALA A 7 18.42 -10.19 -5.35
CA ALA A 7 19.15 -9.50 -6.40
C ALA A 7 18.44 -8.16 -6.66
N GLU A 8 19.01 -7.08 -6.13
CA GLU A 8 18.67 -5.71 -6.49
C GLU A 8 19.13 -5.49 -7.94
N GLY A 9 18.35 -6.01 -8.87
CA GLY A 9 18.35 -5.52 -10.25
C GLY A 9 17.63 -4.19 -10.26
N ALA A 10 18.28 -3.14 -9.74
CA ALA A 10 17.74 -1.79 -9.73
C ALA A 10 17.71 -1.27 -11.17
N TRP A 11 16.60 -1.50 -11.86
CA TRP A 11 16.29 -0.70 -13.04
C TRP A 11 16.03 0.74 -12.60
N ALA A 12 16.36 1.67 -13.48
CA ALA A 12 16.21 3.09 -13.23
C ALA A 12 15.39 3.74 -14.34
N LEU A 13 14.69 4.81 -13.98
CA LEU A 13 14.12 5.75 -14.93
C LEU A 13 15.20 6.72 -15.39
N THR A 14 15.13 7.12 -16.65
CA THR A 14 15.84 8.29 -17.15
C THR A 14 15.32 9.55 -16.47
N GLU A 15 16.09 10.64 -16.55
CA GLU A 15 15.71 11.94 -16.01
C GLU A 15 14.40 12.47 -16.64
N GLY A 16 14.17 12.21 -17.94
CA GLY A 16 12.93 12.56 -18.62
C GLY A 16 11.72 11.78 -18.08
N GLU A 17 11.85 10.46 -18.00
CA GLU A 17 10.81 9.57 -17.45
C GLU A 17 10.48 9.89 -16.00
N ARG A 18 11.50 10.17 -15.18
CA ARG A 18 11.34 10.59 -13.78
C ARG A 18 10.54 11.88 -13.67
N ARG A 19 10.86 12.87 -14.51
CA ARG A 19 10.11 14.13 -14.55
C ARG A 19 8.66 13.91 -14.95
N THR A 20 8.41 13.13 -16.01
CA THR A 20 7.03 12.81 -16.44
C THR A 20 6.26 12.10 -15.33
N LEU A 21 6.88 11.13 -14.66
CA LEU A 21 6.26 10.44 -13.53
C LEU A 21 5.95 11.42 -12.38
N GLY A 22 6.90 12.27 -12.00
CA GLY A 22 6.69 13.28 -10.96
C GLY A 22 5.52 14.21 -11.27
N THR A 23 5.49 14.78 -12.48
CA THR A 23 4.39 15.66 -12.93
C THR A 23 3.04 14.94 -12.95
N ALA A 24 3.00 13.69 -13.43
CA ALA A 24 1.78 12.89 -13.44
C ALA A 24 1.29 12.57 -12.02
N LEU A 25 2.19 12.25 -11.10
CA LEU A 25 1.84 11.99 -9.69
C LEU A 25 1.28 13.25 -9.01
N ASP A 26 1.90 14.41 -9.23
CA ASP A 26 1.42 15.69 -8.71
C ASP A 26 0.05 16.08 -9.27
N ALA A 27 -0.23 15.73 -10.53
CA ALA A 27 -1.54 15.94 -11.13
C ALA A 27 -2.60 14.97 -10.58
N LEU A 28 -2.25 13.71 -10.32
CA LEU A 28 -3.14 12.72 -9.70
C LEU A 28 -3.49 13.09 -8.26
N LEU A 29 -2.52 13.56 -7.49
CA LEU A 29 -2.65 13.88 -6.07
C LEU A 29 -2.23 15.34 -5.86
N PRO A 30 -3.08 16.30 -6.26
CA PRO A 30 -2.75 17.72 -6.17
C PRO A 30 -2.55 18.14 -4.71
N PRO A 31 -1.70 19.16 -4.46
CA PRO A 31 -1.40 19.58 -3.11
C PRO A 31 -2.62 20.23 -2.45
N GLY A 32 -2.74 20.08 -1.14
CA GLY A 32 -3.80 20.71 -0.35
C GLY A 32 -3.41 20.85 1.12
N GLY A 33 -3.55 22.04 1.69
CA GLY A 33 -3.21 22.27 3.10
C GLY A 33 -1.73 22.00 3.39
N SER A 34 -1.45 21.18 4.41
CA SER A 34 -0.08 20.79 4.78
C SER A 34 0.47 19.57 4.01
N PHE A 35 -0.32 19.00 3.11
CA PHE A 35 0.08 17.80 2.36
C PHE A 35 1.13 18.14 1.29
N PRO A 36 2.25 17.38 1.24
CA PRO A 36 3.33 17.64 0.29
C PRO A 36 2.91 17.26 -1.13
N LEU A 37 3.56 17.84 -2.14
CA LEU A 37 3.49 17.28 -3.50
C LEU A 37 4.10 15.87 -3.52
N PRO A 38 3.48 14.89 -4.21
CA PRO A 38 4.06 13.56 -4.40
C PRO A 38 5.51 13.59 -4.91
N SER A 39 5.83 14.46 -5.87
CA SER A 39 7.17 14.63 -6.42
C SER A 39 8.20 15.19 -5.43
N ALA A 40 7.74 15.88 -4.38
CA ALA A 40 8.57 16.39 -3.30
C ALA A 40 8.83 15.36 -2.19
N THR A 41 8.31 14.14 -2.33
CA THR A 41 8.52 13.02 -1.39
C THR A 41 9.40 11.94 -2.01
N ASP A 42 9.89 11.00 -1.19
CA ASP A 42 10.60 9.80 -1.66
C ASP A 42 9.63 8.71 -2.20
N LEU A 43 8.63 9.12 -3.00
CA LEU A 43 7.63 8.22 -3.60
C LEU A 43 8.21 7.43 -4.77
N ILE A 44 8.96 8.07 -5.65
CA ILE A 44 9.49 7.42 -6.85
C ILE A 44 10.54 6.37 -6.47
N ASP A 45 11.63 6.77 -5.80
CA ASP A 45 12.73 5.86 -5.46
C ASP A 45 12.44 4.99 -4.24
N GLY A 46 11.87 5.59 -3.19
CA GLY A 46 11.55 4.90 -1.95
C GLY A 46 10.36 3.95 -2.00
N PHE A 47 9.52 4.01 -3.04
CA PHE A 47 8.34 3.15 -3.13
C PHE A 47 8.12 2.53 -4.51
N ILE A 48 7.96 3.33 -5.57
CA ILE A 48 7.53 2.85 -6.89
C ILE A 48 8.60 1.93 -7.50
N LEU A 49 9.83 2.39 -7.64
CA LEU A 49 10.91 1.62 -8.28
C LEU A 49 11.29 0.34 -7.52
N ARG A 50 11.01 0.29 -6.21
CA ARG A 50 11.25 -0.90 -5.37
C ARG A 50 10.14 -1.96 -5.50
N ARG A 51 8.96 -1.59 -6.00
CA ARG A 51 7.79 -2.49 -6.09
C ARG A 51 7.47 -2.94 -7.50
N VAL A 52 7.82 -2.13 -8.48
CA VAL A 52 7.66 -2.48 -9.88
C VAL A 52 8.83 -3.41 -10.27
N PRO A 53 8.56 -4.68 -10.60
CA PRO A 53 9.60 -5.64 -10.97
C PRO A 53 10.21 -5.31 -12.33
N LEU A 54 11.39 -5.88 -12.57
CA LEU A 54 12.01 -5.90 -13.89
C LEU A 54 11.08 -6.58 -14.91
N ALA A 55 11.17 -6.14 -16.17
CA ALA A 55 10.50 -6.79 -17.27
C ALA A 55 10.92 -8.26 -17.39
N GLY A 56 9.95 -9.14 -17.61
CA GLY A 56 10.19 -10.58 -17.75
C GLY A 56 10.53 -11.32 -16.45
N ALA A 57 10.45 -10.68 -15.28
CA ALA A 57 10.73 -11.31 -13.98
C ALA A 57 9.66 -12.32 -13.51
N GLY A 58 8.64 -12.59 -14.32
CA GLY A 58 7.54 -13.51 -13.99
C GLY A 58 6.17 -12.82 -14.04
N PRO A 59 5.15 -13.36 -13.34
CA PRO A 59 3.83 -12.75 -13.31
C PRO A 59 3.88 -11.35 -12.69
N VAL A 60 3.22 -10.38 -13.33
CA VAL A 60 3.20 -9.00 -12.87
C VAL A 60 2.36 -8.90 -11.60
N PRO A 61 2.96 -8.56 -10.44
CA PRO A 61 2.23 -8.47 -9.20
C PRO A 61 1.30 -7.26 -9.22
N TYR A 62 0.29 -7.28 -8.35
CA TYR A 62 -0.54 -6.11 -8.10
C TYR A 62 0.35 -4.88 -7.80
N PRO A 63 0.10 -3.69 -8.40
CA PRO A 63 -1.11 -3.31 -9.11
C PRO A 63 -1.09 -3.50 -10.64
N GLY A 64 -0.20 -4.34 -11.18
CA GLY A 64 -0.19 -4.70 -12.61
C GLY A 64 0.82 -3.93 -13.46
N PHE A 65 1.91 -3.46 -12.86
CA PHE A 65 3.02 -2.81 -13.57
C PHE A 65 4.31 -3.61 -13.44
N ASP A 66 5.01 -3.81 -14.56
CA ASP A 66 6.44 -4.07 -14.60
C ASP A 66 7.18 -2.84 -15.17
N ALA A 67 8.51 -2.93 -15.26
CA ALA A 67 9.36 -1.84 -15.73
C ALA A 67 8.99 -1.34 -17.14
N ASP A 68 8.72 -2.26 -18.08
CA ASP A 68 8.39 -1.92 -19.47
C ASP A 68 6.99 -1.29 -19.56
N GLY A 69 6.01 -1.84 -18.83
CA GLY A 69 4.68 -1.27 -18.73
C GLY A 69 4.68 0.14 -18.16
N LEU A 70 5.53 0.42 -17.15
CA LEU A 70 5.66 1.76 -16.60
C LEU A 70 6.28 2.70 -17.62
N ARG A 71 7.39 2.32 -18.27
CA ARG A 71 8.04 3.14 -19.30
C ARG A 71 7.11 3.45 -20.48
N ALA A 72 6.36 2.47 -20.96
CA ALA A 72 5.37 2.68 -22.02
C ALA A 72 4.29 3.68 -21.60
N THR A 73 3.81 3.58 -20.35
CA THR A 73 2.85 4.53 -19.80
C THR A 73 3.43 5.95 -19.70
N LEU A 74 4.68 6.07 -19.25
CA LEU A 74 5.37 7.37 -19.18
C LEU A 74 5.62 7.98 -20.56
N ALA A 75 5.97 7.16 -21.55
CA ALA A 75 6.15 7.62 -22.93
C ALA A 75 4.87 8.18 -23.54
N GLU A 76 3.71 7.61 -23.20
CA GLU A 76 2.40 8.13 -23.63
C GLU A 76 2.00 9.41 -22.91
N LEU A 77 2.22 9.47 -21.59
CA LEU A 77 1.95 10.68 -20.80
C LEU A 77 2.86 11.85 -21.22
N ALA A 78 4.09 11.56 -21.64
CA ALA A 78 5.03 12.58 -22.12
C ALA A 78 4.59 13.26 -23.43
N GLN A 79 3.58 12.74 -24.13
CA GLN A 79 3.05 13.35 -25.36
C GLN A 79 2.17 14.57 -25.08
N ASP A 80 1.64 14.70 -23.85
CA ASP A 80 0.83 15.85 -23.46
C ASP A 80 1.66 16.90 -22.74
N ALA A 81 1.47 18.15 -23.15
CA ALA A 81 1.97 19.29 -22.39
C ALA A 81 1.18 19.49 -21.08
N ASP A 82 -0.11 19.14 -21.07
CA ASP A 82 -0.96 19.16 -19.87
C ASP A 82 -1.04 17.75 -19.26
N PRO A 83 -0.47 17.54 -18.06
CA PRO A 83 -0.48 16.22 -17.42
C PRO A 83 -1.91 15.75 -17.07
N VAL A 84 -2.85 16.65 -16.81
CA VAL A 84 -4.24 16.27 -16.49
C VAL A 84 -4.90 15.69 -17.72
N ALA A 85 -4.79 16.36 -18.86
CA ALA A 85 -5.33 15.86 -20.14
C ALA A 85 -4.73 14.49 -20.53
N GLY A 86 -3.44 14.29 -20.28
CA GLY A 86 -2.78 13.00 -20.51
C GLY A 86 -3.32 11.88 -19.61
N LEU A 87 -3.56 12.19 -18.33
CA LEU A 87 -4.16 11.24 -17.37
C LEU A 87 -5.62 10.93 -17.71
N GLU A 88 -6.43 11.91 -18.09
CA GLU A 88 -7.82 11.71 -18.54
C GLU A 88 -7.87 10.85 -19.81
N ARG A 89 -6.95 11.07 -20.75
CA ARG A 89 -6.80 10.19 -21.92
C ARG A 89 -6.44 8.77 -21.49
N LEU A 90 -5.46 8.62 -20.61
CA LEU A 90 -5.02 7.31 -20.13
C LEU A 90 -6.16 6.57 -19.44
N GLU A 91 -6.96 7.25 -18.61
CA GLU A 91 -8.13 6.68 -17.94
C GLU A 91 -9.17 6.19 -18.95
N ARG A 92 -9.47 7.01 -19.97
CA ARG A 92 -10.46 6.69 -21.00
C ARG A 92 -10.03 5.55 -21.92
N GLU A 93 -8.77 5.53 -22.35
CA GLU A 93 -8.27 4.60 -23.37
C GLU A 93 -7.71 3.31 -22.76
N ARG A 94 -7.13 3.39 -21.56
CA ARG A 94 -6.50 2.26 -20.87
C ARG A 94 -6.83 2.31 -19.37
N PRO A 95 -8.10 2.11 -18.99
CA PRO A 95 -8.56 2.25 -17.61
C PRO A 95 -7.84 1.34 -16.61
N ALA A 96 -7.43 0.13 -17.02
CA ALA A 96 -6.67 -0.77 -16.16
C ALA A 96 -5.26 -0.22 -15.85
N THR A 97 -4.59 0.35 -16.85
CA THR A 97 -3.27 0.99 -16.72
C THR A 97 -3.36 2.22 -15.83
N PHE A 98 -4.35 3.09 -16.07
CA PHE A 98 -4.62 4.23 -15.20
C PHE A 98 -4.86 3.81 -13.75
N ALA A 99 -5.73 2.83 -13.53
CA ALA A 99 -6.03 2.33 -12.19
C ALA A 99 -4.78 1.75 -11.50
N GLY A 100 -3.90 1.09 -12.24
CA GLY A 100 -2.60 0.62 -11.72
C GLY A 100 -1.70 1.78 -11.27
N LEU A 101 -1.59 2.84 -12.08
CA LEU A 101 -0.80 4.03 -11.78
C LEU A 101 -1.35 4.77 -10.57
N TRP A 102 -2.68 4.94 -10.52
CA TRP A 102 -3.40 5.50 -9.38
C TRP A 102 -3.10 4.74 -8.08
N ARG A 103 -3.15 3.40 -8.12
CA ARG A 103 -2.84 2.57 -6.95
C ARG A 103 -1.39 2.74 -6.49
N LEU A 104 -0.43 2.76 -7.42
CA LEU A 104 0.98 3.03 -7.09
C LEU A 104 1.12 4.39 -6.42
N ALA A 105 0.49 5.42 -6.99
CA ALA A 105 0.50 6.78 -6.47
C ALA A 105 -0.09 6.84 -5.05
N VAL A 106 -1.34 6.42 -4.87
CA VAL A 106 -2.06 6.49 -3.58
C VAL A 106 -1.34 5.67 -2.51
N TYR A 107 -1.00 4.41 -2.79
CA TYR A 107 -0.40 3.54 -1.77
C TYR A 107 0.99 4.00 -1.37
N GLY A 108 1.77 4.49 -2.35
CA GLY A 108 3.07 5.04 -2.06
C GLY A 108 2.96 6.35 -1.29
N TYR A 109 2.12 7.28 -1.74
CA TYR A 109 1.97 8.61 -1.18
C TYR A 109 1.53 8.58 0.28
N TYR A 110 0.47 7.82 0.62
CA TYR A 110 0.00 7.70 2.00
C TYR A 110 0.89 6.84 2.90
N SER A 111 1.94 6.20 2.34
CA SER A 111 2.99 5.52 3.11
C SER A 111 4.21 6.40 3.40
N ARG A 112 4.28 7.63 2.87
CA ARG A 112 5.41 8.55 3.07
C ARG A 112 5.34 9.22 4.44
N ALA A 113 6.50 9.43 5.06
CA ALA A 113 6.58 10.00 6.42
C ALA A 113 6.01 11.41 6.47
N GLU A 114 6.24 12.20 5.42
CA GLU A 114 5.75 13.56 5.26
C GLU A 114 4.23 13.60 5.18
N THR A 115 3.63 12.70 4.39
CA THR A 115 2.17 12.56 4.27
C THR A 115 1.56 12.05 5.58
N ILE A 116 2.18 11.08 6.24
CA ILE A 116 1.76 10.59 7.56
C ILE A 116 1.78 11.74 8.58
N ALA A 117 2.82 12.58 8.57
CA ALA A 117 2.93 13.74 9.45
C ALA A 117 1.87 14.81 9.16
N ALA A 118 1.51 15.03 7.89
CA ALA A 118 0.42 15.91 7.50
C ALA A 118 -0.94 15.39 8.02
N ILE A 119 -1.23 14.09 7.84
CA ILE A 119 -2.43 13.44 8.39
C ILE A 119 -2.51 13.60 9.91
N ALA A 120 -1.39 13.34 10.60
CA ALA A 120 -1.33 13.44 12.04
C ALA A 120 -1.65 14.86 12.52
N ARG A 121 -1.06 15.86 11.87
CA ARG A 121 -1.23 17.26 12.23
C ARG A 121 -2.66 17.77 11.99
N ASP A 122 -3.24 17.45 10.83
CA ASP A 122 -4.41 18.16 10.33
C ASP A 122 -5.73 17.40 10.57
N HIS A 123 -5.66 16.06 10.71
CA HIS A 123 -6.87 15.23 10.74
C HIS A 123 -6.92 14.24 11.90
N ALA A 124 -5.79 13.68 12.31
CA ALA A 124 -5.76 12.61 13.29
C ALA A 124 -4.46 12.61 14.12
N PRO A 125 -4.35 13.41 15.20
CA PRO A 125 -3.13 13.52 16.01
C PRO A 125 -2.53 12.22 16.55
N ALA A 126 -3.33 11.16 16.66
CA ALA A 126 -2.88 9.82 17.08
C ALA A 126 -2.42 8.92 15.91
N TYR A 127 -2.51 9.38 14.66
CA TYR A 127 -2.09 8.64 13.48
C TYR A 127 -0.57 8.66 13.35
N HIS A 128 0.06 7.48 13.30
CA HIS A 128 1.51 7.33 13.23
C HIS A 128 1.98 6.42 12.08
N GLY A 129 1.11 6.14 11.11
CA GLY A 129 1.40 5.22 10.01
C GLY A 129 1.58 3.76 10.44
N ALA A 130 1.96 2.90 9.48
CA ALA A 130 2.09 1.47 9.72
C ALA A 130 3.30 1.12 10.61
N PRO A 131 3.18 0.13 11.51
CA PRO A 131 1.98 -0.66 11.80
C PRO A 131 0.96 0.11 12.65
N LEU A 132 -0.31 0.10 12.25
CA LEU A 132 -1.45 0.61 13.04
C LEU A 132 -2.22 -0.55 13.66
N PRO A 133 -2.81 -0.39 14.86
CA PRO A 133 -2.45 0.55 15.94
C PRO A 133 -1.23 0.06 16.74
N LEU A 134 -0.68 0.88 17.65
CA LEU A 134 0.26 0.48 18.73
C LEU A 134 -0.32 -0.57 19.71
N GLY A 135 -1.36 -1.29 19.30
CA GLY A 135 -2.26 -2.07 20.13
C GLY A 135 -3.42 -1.22 20.62
N TYR A 136 -4.55 -1.90 20.83
CA TYR A 136 -5.70 -1.36 21.54
C TYR A 136 -5.56 -1.46 23.07
N ALA A 137 -4.41 -1.90 23.58
CA ALA A 137 -4.23 -2.18 25.00
C ALA A 137 -4.52 -0.97 25.90
N HIS A 138 -4.38 0.26 25.37
CA HIS A 138 -4.68 1.50 26.08
C HIS A 138 -6.10 2.03 25.83
N ALA A 139 -6.87 1.44 24.90
CA ALA A 139 -8.17 1.94 24.44
C ALA A 139 -9.31 0.90 24.52
N ILE A 140 -9.01 -0.38 24.69
CA ILE A 140 -10.00 -1.43 24.95
C ILE A 140 -10.09 -1.60 26.47
N ALA A 141 -11.25 -1.25 27.02
CA ALA A 141 -11.60 -1.68 28.36
C ALA A 141 -11.56 -3.23 28.41
N PRO A 142 -11.11 -3.84 29.52
CA PRO A 142 -11.23 -5.28 29.69
C PRO A 142 -12.66 -5.74 29.38
N TRP A 143 -12.80 -6.94 28.79
CA TRP A 143 -14.11 -7.53 28.54
C TRP A 143 -14.89 -7.61 29.86
N ASP A 144 -16.06 -6.98 29.90
CA ASP A 144 -16.98 -7.03 31.04
C ASP A 144 -18.22 -7.86 30.65
N PRO A 145 -18.37 -9.08 31.20
CA PRO A 145 -19.52 -9.93 30.90
C PRO A 145 -20.83 -9.39 31.45
N ASP A 146 -20.81 -8.38 32.32
CA ASP A 146 -21.98 -7.71 32.87
C ASP A 146 -22.31 -6.39 32.17
N ASP A 147 -21.42 -5.88 31.30
CA ASP A 147 -21.68 -4.70 30.47
C ASP A 147 -22.72 -5.02 29.38
N PRO A 148 -23.91 -4.40 29.40
CA PRO A 148 -24.97 -4.66 28.43
C PRO A 148 -24.59 -4.26 26.99
N LEU A 149 -23.56 -3.43 26.78
CA LEU A 149 -23.06 -3.07 25.46
C LEU A 149 -22.08 -4.12 24.89
N GLN A 150 -21.46 -4.92 25.76
CA GLN A 150 -20.52 -5.97 25.36
C GLN A 150 -21.20 -7.34 25.26
N ARG A 151 -22.28 -7.57 26.03
CA ARG A 151 -23.05 -8.82 25.98
C ARG A 151 -23.75 -9.00 24.63
N PRO A 152 -23.59 -10.16 23.97
CA PRO A 152 -24.40 -10.51 22.82
C PRO A 152 -25.89 -10.48 23.18
N SER A 153 -26.71 -9.84 22.35
CA SER A 153 -28.16 -9.76 22.52
C SER A 153 -28.85 -11.14 22.53
N VAL A 154 -28.19 -12.15 21.96
CA VAL A 154 -28.56 -13.55 22.06
C VAL A 154 -27.36 -14.32 22.63
N PRO A 155 -27.46 -14.92 23.83
CA PRO A 155 -26.35 -15.61 24.47
C PRO A 155 -26.08 -16.95 23.76
N ARG A 156 -25.25 -16.90 22.71
CA ARG A 156 -24.67 -18.08 22.06
C ARG A 156 -23.16 -18.05 22.25
N GLY A 157 -22.66 -18.97 23.06
CA GLY A 157 -21.24 -19.06 23.42
C GLY A 157 -20.88 -18.28 24.69
N SER A 158 -19.64 -18.46 25.14
CA SER A 158 -19.07 -17.79 26.32
C SER A 158 -17.71 -17.18 25.97
N TYR A 159 -17.42 -15.99 26.50
CA TYR A 159 -16.08 -15.41 26.41
C TYR A 159 -15.08 -16.29 27.17
N GLN A 160 -13.96 -16.62 26.52
CA GLN A 160 -12.80 -17.21 27.18
C GLN A 160 -11.65 -16.21 27.12
N PRO A 161 -11.09 -15.80 28.28
CA PRO A 161 -9.93 -14.91 28.30
C PRO A 161 -8.76 -15.51 27.53
N THR A 162 -7.99 -14.69 26.83
CA THR A 162 -6.89 -15.14 25.96
C THR A 162 -5.88 -16.00 26.72
N GLU A 163 -5.60 -15.68 27.98
CA GLU A 163 -4.72 -16.41 28.90
C GLU A 163 -5.23 -17.82 29.26
N THR A 164 -6.52 -18.09 29.08
CA THR A 164 -7.10 -19.43 29.28
C THR A 164 -7.00 -20.31 28.04
N ILE A 165 -6.69 -19.73 26.88
CA ILE A 165 -6.53 -20.47 25.62
C ILE A 165 -5.17 -21.15 25.58
N ARG A 166 -5.17 -22.48 25.75
CA ARG A 166 -3.97 -23.30 25.60
C ARG A 166 -3.64 -23.49 24.12
N ARG A 167 -2.44 -23.08 23.71
CA ARG A 167 -1.93 -23.38 22.36
C ARG A 167 -1.81 -24.89 22.17
N ILE A 168 -2.39 -25.39 21.09
CA ILE A 168 -2.29 -26.80 20.69
C ILE A 168 -0.98 -26.98 19.90
N ASP A 169 -0.23 -28.03 20.16
CA ASP A 169 0.91 -28.40 19.31
C ASP A 169 0.38 -28.99 18.00
N LEU A 170 0.53 -28.23 16.92
CA LEU A 170 0.05 -28.62 15.59
C LEU A 170 0.78 -29.85 15.03
N ARG A 171 1.91 -30.26 15.62
CA ARG A 171 2.60 -31.52 15.27
C ARG A 171 1.86 -32.77 15.73
N ALA A 172 0.90 -32.64 16.65
CA ALA A 172 0.09 -33.75 17.16
C ALA A 172 -1.22 -33.93 16.38
N LEU A 173 -1.51 -33.08 15.39
CA LEU A 173 -2.70 -33.21 14.56
C LEU A 173 -2.39 -34.11 13.35
N PRO A 174 -3.30 -35.04 12.99
CA PRO A 174 -3.15 -35.84 11.78
C PRO A 174 -3.13 -34.90 10.56
N ARG A 175 -2.11 -35.04 9.71
CA ARG A 175 -2.13 -34.39 8.40
C ARG A 175 -3.10 -35.17 7.54
N GLU A 176 -4.16 -34.54 7.08
CA GLU A 176 -4.96 -35.11 5.99
C GLU A 176 -4.03 -35.23 4.77
N GLU A 177 -3.74 -36.46 4.37
CA GLU A 177 -3.09 -36.75 3.10
C GLU A 177 -4.08 -36.34 2.01
N VAL A 178 -3.81 -35.21 1.36
CA VAL A 178 -4.50 -34.84 0.13
C VAL A 178 -4.03 -35.84 -0.92
N GLY A 179 -4.92 -36.78 -1.27
CA GLY A 179 -4.68 -37.79 -2.30
C GLY A 179 -4.32 -37.14 -3.64
N GLU A 180 -3.37 -37.78 -4.32
CA GLU A 180 -2.87 -37.45 -5.68
C GLU A 180 -3.98 -37.34 -6.74
#